data_AF-B3XMP5-F1
#
_entry.id   AF-B3XMP5-F1
#
_cell.length_a   1.000
_cell.length_b   1.000
_cell.length_c   1.000
_cell.angle_alpha   90.00
_cell.angle_beta   90.00
_cell.angle_gamma   90.00
#
_symmetry.space_group_name_H-M   'P 1'
#
loop_
_entity.id
_entity.type
_entity.pdbx_description
1 polymer ?
#
loop_
_entity_poly.entity_id
_entity_poly.type
_entity_poly.pdbx_seq_one_letter_code
_entity_poly.pdbx_strand_id
1 'polypeptide(L)'
;MAYNFRKEQKELYVPGKNPSLINVPIMKYLAVRGHGDPNQENSEYKKAIEKLYAVAYTIKMSKKGTYQIPDYFDFVVPPLEGLWWQDGITGIDYAHKEKFNFSAMIRLPDFVTQDVFDWAIQEASEKK
;
A
#
# COMPACT_ATOMS: atom_id res chain seq x y z
N MET A 1 -2.72 21.22 -7.80
CA MET A 1 -1.49 20.56 -7.30
C MET A 1 -1.88 19.27 -6.63
N ALA A 2 -1.13 18.18 -6.81
CA ALA A 2 -1.49 16.89 -6.21
C ALA A 2 -1.24 16.88 -4.69
N TYR A 3 -2.19 16.37 -3.92
CA TYR A 3 -2.07 16.18 -2.47
C TYR A 3 -0.94 15.19 -2.16
N ASN A 4 -0.07 15.50 -1.20
CA ASN A 4 1.07 14.66 -0.87
C ASN A 4 1.06 14.30 0.61
N PHE A 5 0.62 13.08 0.92
CA PHE A 5 0.51 12.58 2.30
C PHE A 5 1.79 12.76 3.13
N ARG A 6 2.97 12.53 2.54
CA ARG A 6 4.25 12.70 3.23
C ARG A 6 4.53 14.16 3.62
N LYS A 7 4.08 15.12 2.81
CA LYS A 7 4.24 16.56 3.09
C LYS A 7 3.19 17.07 4.06
N GLU A 8 1.95 16.63 3.89
CA GLU A 8 0.80 17.14 4.64
C GLU A 8 0.66 16.49 6.02
N GLN A 9 1.11 15.24 6.20
CA GLN A 9 0.95 14.48 7.45
C GLN A 9 2.32 14.06 8.02
N LYS A 10 3.17 15.05 8.28
CA LYS A 10 4.59 14.84 8.66
C LYS A 10 4.77 13.96 9.89
N GLU A 11 3.88 14.03 10.86
CA GLU A 11 3.95 13.19 12.08
C GLU A 11 3.95 11.69 11.75
N LEU A 12 3.26 11.28 10.69
CA LEU A 12 3.14 9.88 10.26
C LEU A 12 4.29 9.43 9.35
N TYR A 13 4.88 10.34 8.58
CA TYR A 13 5.81 9.98 7.50
C TYR A 13 7.22 10.56 7.63
N VAL A 14 7.43 11.46 8.58
CA VAL A 14 8.71 12.16 8.80
C VAL A 14 9.02 12.15 10.30
N PRO A 15 9.30 10.97 10.88
CA PRO A 15 9.65 10.86 12.29
C PRO A 15 10.98 11.57 12.57
N GLY A 16 11.12 12.07 13.79
CA GLY A 16 12.40 12.59 14.29
C GLY A 16 13.40 11.46 14.58
N LYS A 17 14.60 11.84 15.06
CA LYS A 17 15.63 10.86 15.45
C LYS A 17 15.30 10.09 16.74
N ASN A 18 14.47 10.69 17.60
CA ASN A 18 14.11 10.12 18.89
C ASN A 18 12.75 9.43 18.81
N PRO A 19 12.56 8.31 19.54
CA PRO A 19 11.25 7.68 19.68
C PRO A 19 10.22 8.70 20.19
N SER A 20 9.02 8.64 19.62
CA SER A 20 7.90 9.50 20.02
C SER A 20 6.60 8.71 19.98
N LEU A 21 5.66 9.07 20.86
CA LEU A 21 4.30 8.58 20.80
C LEU A 21 3.55 9.39 19.75
N ILE A 22 2.89 8.70 18.82
CA ILE A 22 2.06 9.29 17.78
C ILE A 22 0.67 8.67 17.81
N ASN A 23 -0.33 9.42 17.36
CA ASN A 23 -1.66 8.87 17.13
C ASN A 23 -1.82 8.51 15.65
N VAL A 24 -2.06 7.23 15.36
CA VAL A 24 -2.31 6.76 13.99
C VAL A 24 -3.82 6.61 13.80
N PRO A 25 -4.49 7.50 13.04
CA PRO A 25 -5.92 7.37 12.80
C PRO A 25 -6.23 6.17 11.90
N ILE A 26 -7.51 5.81 11.83
CA ILE A 26 -8.00 4.84 10.85
C ILE A 26 -7.72 5.37 9.45
N MET A 27 -7.16 4.53 8.58
CA MET A 27 -6.83 4.85 7.20
C MET A 27 -7.19 3.68 6.29
N LYS A 28 -7.46 3.98 5.03
CA LYS A 28 -7.72 2.97 3.99
C LYS A 28 -6.40 2.55 3.33
N TYR A 29 -6.27 1.27 3.06
CA TYR A 29 -5.10 0.68 2.42
C TYR A 29 -5.52 -0.31 1.35
N LEU A 30 -4.82 -0.30 0.21
CA LEU A 30 -4.67 -1.52 -0.59
C LEU A 30 -3.72 -2.43 0.17
N ALA A 31 -4.06 -3.70 0.28
CA ALA A 31 -3.22 -4.67 0.96
C ALA A 31 -3.18 -6.00 0.20
N VAL A 32 -1.99 -6.58 0.08
CA VAL A 32 -1.79 -7.94 -0.43
C VAL A 32 -1.00 -8.71 0.63
N ARG A 33 -1.59 -9.81 1.09
CA ARG A 33 -0.92 -10.76 2.00
C ARG A 33 -0.17 -11.81 1.21
N GLY A 34 0.92 -12.28 1.78
CA GLY A 34 1.70 -13.37 1.25
C GLY A 34 2.73 -13.87 2.25
N HIS A 35 3.59 -14.75 1.79
CA HIS A 35 4.63 -15.36 2.60
C HIS A 35 5.95 -15.55 1.83
N GLY A 36 7.01 -15.84 2.58
CA GLY A 36 8.32 -16.21 2.04
C GLY A 36 9.33 -15.07 1.99
N ASP A 37 10.54 -15.42 1.54
CA ASP A 37 11.68 -14.50 1.51
C ASP A 37 11.48 -13.38 0.47
N PRO A 38 11.40 -12.10 0.90
CA PRO A 38 11.17 -10.99 -0.02
C PRO A 38 12.31 -10.75 -1.01
N ASN A 39 13.51 -11.27 -0.72
CA ASN A 39 14.70 -11.03 -1.52
C ASN A 39 14.75 -11.90 -2.79
N GLN A 40 13.92 -12.94 -2.87
CA GLN A 40 13.89 -13.83 -4.04
C GLN A 40 13.33 -13.11 -5.27
N GLU A 41 13.89 -13.41 -6.45
CA GLU A 41 13.49 -12.79 -7.73
C GLU A 41 12.00 -12.95 -8.04
N ASN A 42 11.47 -14.14 -7.76
CA ASN A 42 10.08 -14.51 -8.03
C ASN A 42 9.22 -14.58 -6.77
N SER A 43 9.61 -13.84 -5.71
CA SER A 43 8.93 -13.85 -4.41
C SER A 43 7.48 -13.38 -4.53
N GLU A 44 6.62 -13.89 -3.63
CA GLU A 44 5.26 -13.37 -3.49
C GLU A 44 5.27 -11.88 -3.18
N TYR A 45 6.28 -11.40 -2.45
CA TYR A 45 6.43 -9.99 -2.08
C TYR A 45 6.62 -9.08 -3.30
N LYS A 46 7.51 -9.44 -4.22
CA LYS A 46 7.71 -8.66 -5.46
C LYS A 46 6.44 -8.63 -6.31
N LYS A 47 5.76 -9.78 -6.47
CA LYS A 47 4.47 -9.87 -7.18
C LYS A 47 3.37 -9.06 -6.48
N ALA A 48 3.35 -9.03 -5.15
CA ALA A 48 2.41 -8.24 -4.37
C ALA A 48 2.60 -6.73 -4.62
N ILE A 49 3.84 -6.24 -4.60
CA ILE A 49 4.17 -4.85 -4.90
C ILE A 49 3.69 -4.45 -6.31
N GLU A 50 3.95 -5.28 -7.32
CA GLU A 50 3.49 -5.02 -8.69
C GLU A 50 1.97 -4.89 -8.77
N LYS A 51 1.22 -5.78 -8.09
CA LYS A 51 -0.25 -5.72 -8.05
C LYS A 51 -0.73 -4.45 -7.35
N LEU A 52 -0.15 -4.11 -6.20
CA LEU A 52 -0.51 -2.91 -5.44
C LEU A 52 -0.32 -1.64 -6.27
N TYR A 53 0.83 -1.50 -6.94
CA TYR A 53 1.08 -0.32 -7.77
C TYR A 53 0.20 -0.28 -9.01
N ALA A 54 -0.10 -1.41 -9.64
CA ALA A 54 -1.03 -1.44 -10.77
C ALA A 54 -2.38 -0.83 -10.37
N VAL A 55 -2.95 -1.25 -9.24
CA VAL A 55 -4.25 -0.76 -8.75
C VAL A 55 -4.16 0.70 -8.27
N ALA A 56 -3.13 1.05 -7.50
CA ALA A 56 -2.95 2.41 -7.00
C ALA A 56 -2.81 3.44 -8.14
N TYR A 57 -2.07 3.09 -9.20
CA TYR A 57 -1.94 3.95 -10.37
C TYR A 57 -3.20 3.96 -11.23
N THR A 58 -3.96 2.86 -11.34
CA THR A 58 -5.28 2.87 -11.97
C THR A 58 -6.22 3.89 -11.31
N ILE A 59 -6.30 3.89 -9.98
CA ILE A 59 -7.10 4.88 -9.22
C ILE A 59 -6.58 6.31 -9.47
N LYS A 60 -5.26 6.53 -9.37
CA LYS A 60 -4.65 7.85 -9.58
C LYS A 60 -4.87 8.38 -11.01
N MET A 61 -4.93 7.49 -11.99
CA MET A 61 -5.01 7.85 -13.40
C MET A 61 -6.45 7.89 -13.92
N SER A 62 -7.45 7.59 -13.08
CA SER A 62 -8.88 7.75 -13.41
C SER A 62 -9.21 9.15 -13.94
N LYS A 63 -8.53 10.19 -13.45
CA LYS A 63 -8.64 11.58 -13.93
C LYS A 63 -8.34 11.78 -15.43
N LYS A 64 -7.68 10.81 -16.07
CA LYS A 64 -7.40 10.79 -17.51
C LYS A 64 -8.30 9.82 -18.30
N GLY A 65 -9.13 9.04 -17.59
CA GLY A 65 -10.04 8.07 -18.16
C GLY A 65 -11.47 8.59 -18.22
N THR A 66 -12.39 7.69 -18.60
CA THR A 66 -13.82 7.96 -18.68
C THR A 66 -14.53 7.80 -17.33
N TYR A 67 -13.98 6.98 -16.42
CA TYR A 67 -14.51 6.77 -15.08
C TYR A 67 -14.11 7.92 -14.13
N GLN A 68 -15.09 8.69 -13.70
CA GLN A 68 -14.91 9.81 -12.77
C GLN A 68 -15.27 9.36 -11.35
N ILE A 69 -14.26 9.26 -10.48
CA ILE A 69 -14.45 8.87 -9.08
C ILE A 69 -15.09 10.04 -8.30
N PRO A 70 -16.19 9.83 -7.55
CA PRO A 70 -16.75 10.85 -6.67
C PRO A 70 -15.73 11.36 -5.66
N ASP A 71 -15.74 12.67 -5.37
CA ASP A 71 -14.85 13.34 -4.41
C ASP A 71 -13.34 13.17 -4.69
N TYR A 72 -12.99 12.80 -5.92
CA TYR A 72 -11.61 12.61 -6.33
C TYR A 72 -10.81 13.91 -6.21
N PHE A 73 -9.63 13.79 -5.61
CA PHE A 73 -8.56 14.76 -5.73
C PHE A 73 -7.29 14.08 -6.23
N ASP A 74 -6.49 14.79 -7.02
CA ASP A 74 -5.21 14.27 -7.46
C ASP A 74 -4.25 14.14 -6.27
N PHE A 75 -3.60 12.99 -6.15
CA PHE A 75 -2.72 12.66 -5.02
C PHE A 75 -1.43 12.02 -5.49
N VAL A 76 -0.34 12.22 -4.76
CA VAL A 76 0.91 11.45 -4.96
C VAL A 76 0.70 10.09 -4.31
N VAL A 77 0.99 9.00 -5.04
CA VAL A 77 0.91 7.64 -4.49
C VAL A 77 1.78 7.57 -3.23
N PRO A 78 1.23 7.21 -2.06
CA PRO A 78 1.99 7.14 -0.82
C PRO A 78 3.13 6.11 -0.86
N PRO A 79 4.09 6.18 0.07
CA PRO A 79 5.13 5.16 0.21
C PRO A 79 4.54 3.76 0.37
N LEU A 80 5.26 2.75 -0.10
CA LEU A 80 4.97 1.35 0.21
C LEU A 80 5.20 1.12 1.70
N GLU A 81 4.24 0.46 2.35
CA GLU A 81 4.29 0.04 3.74
C GLU A 81 4.24 -1.51 3.81
N GLY A 82 4.74 -2.09 4.90
CA GLY A 82 4.75 -3.54 5.08
C GLY A 82 4.65 -3.93 6.54
N LEU A 83 3.69 -4.80 6.86
CA LEU A 83 3.62 -5.49 8.14
C LEU A 83 4.29 -6.85 8.01
N TRP A 84 5.09 -7.25 9.00
CA TRP A 84 5.92 -8.46 8.96
C TRP A 84 5.79 -9.22 10.27
N TRP A 85 5.64 -10.55 10.17
CA TRP A 85 5.60 -11.44 11.32
C TRP A 85 6.04 -12.86 10.94
N GLN A 86 6.25 -13.71 11.95
CA GLN A 86 6.47 -15.15 11.80
C GLN A 86 5.61 -15.89 12.82
N ASP A 87 5.02 -17.00 12.40
CA ASP A 87 4.14 -17.77 13.28
C ASP A 87 4.96 -18.55 14.32
N GLY A 88 4.43 -18.62 15.54
CA GLY A 88 5.01 -19.44 16.62
C GLY A 88 6.25 -18.86 17.31
N ILE A 89 6.66 -17.63 16.99
CA ILE A 89 7.77 -16.94 17.68
C ILE A 89 7.39 -15.52 18.09
N THR A 90 8.08 -15.02 19.12
CA THR A 90 8.07 -13.59 19.48
C THR A 90 9.28 -12.92 18.84
N GLY A 91 9.06 -11.87 18.06
CA GLY A 91 10.12 -11.19 17.31
C GLY A 91 10.27 -11.71 15.89
N ILE A 92 11.47 -11.57 15.32
CA ILE A 92 11.78 -11.96 13.94
C ILE A 92 13.10 -12.72 13.93
N ASP A 93 13.10 -13.88 13.29
CA ASP A 93 14.28 -14.68 12.96
C ASP A 93 14.71 -14.39 11.51
N TYR A 94 15.68 -13.49 11.37
CA TYR A 94 16.20 -13.04 10.08
C TYR A 94 16.99 -14.10 9.30
N ALA A 95 17.35 -15.23 9.93
CA ALA A 95 17.99 -16.34 9.24
C ALA A 95 16.99 -17.17 8.43
N HIS A 96 15.71 -17.18 8.86
CA HIS A 96 14.64 -17.99 8.28
C HIS A 96 13.58 -17.14 7.57
N LYS A 97 14.01 -16.36 6.57
CA LYS A 97 13.14 -15.45 5.81
C LYS A 97 12.04 -16.16 5.02
N GLU A 98 12.24 -17.43 4.68
CA GLU A 98 11.23 -18.27 4.04
C GLU A 98 9.97 -18.46 4.90
N LYS A 99 10.07 -18.22 6.21
CA LYS A 99 8.95 -18.30 7.15
C LYS A 99 8.26 -16.96 7.39
N PHE A 100 8.68 -15.89 6.70
CA PHE A 100 8.07 -14.58 6.88
C PHE A 100 6.65 -14.60 6.32
N ASN A 101 5.72 -14.06 7.09
CA ASN A 101 4.43 -13.63 6.62
C ASN A 101 4.46 -12.11 6.46
N PHE A 102 3.76 -11.60 5.45
CA PHE A 102 3.68 -10.16 5.24
C PHE A 102 2.29 -9.70 4.80
N SER A 103 2.03 -8.41 5.04
CA SER A 103 0.99 -7.63 4.38
C SER A 103 1.65 -6.40 3.76
N ALA A 104 1.81 -6.40 2.44
CA ALA A 104 2.32 -5.27 1.69
C ALA A 104 1.16 -4.30 1.44
N MET A 105 1.37 -3.00 1.66
CA MET A 105 0.27 -2.03 1.71
C MET A 105 0.63 -0.70 1.05
N ILE A 106 -0.36 -0.08 0.42
CA ILE A 106 -0.28 1.31 -0.05
C ILE A 106 -1.52 2.04 0.45
N ARG A 107 -1.31 3.16 1.17
CA ARG A 107 -2.42 3.98 1.65
C ARG A 107 -3.23 4.55 0.49
N LEU A 108 -4.55 4.58 0.65
CA LEU A 108 -5.50 5.19 -0.26
C LEU A 108 -6.14 6.44 0.34
N PRO A 109 -6.54 7.41 -0.50
CA PRO A 109 -7.44 8.48 -0.10
C PRO A 109 -8.81 7.97 0.39
N ASP A 110 -9.48 8.76 1.22
CA ASP A 110 -10.78 8.37 1.80
C ASP A 110 -11.92 8.29 0.79
N PHE A 111 -11.80 8.96 -0.37
CA PHE A 111 -12.77 8.83 -1.47
C PHE A 111 -12.78 7.44 -2.10
N VAL A 112 -11.77 6.59 -1.83
CA VAL A 112 -11.75 5.23 -2.36
C VAL A 112 -12.73 4.37 -1.56
N THR A 113 -13.90 4.14 -2.14
CA THR A 113 -14.94 3.22 -1.64
C THR A 113 -14.69 1.80 -2.13
N GLN A 114 -15.52 0.85 -1.68
CA GLN A 114 -15.50 -0.52 -2.18
C GLN A 114 -15.75 -0.56 -3.70
N ASP A 115 -16.72 0.20 -4.22
CA ASP A 115 -17.01 0.26 -5.66
C ASP A 115 -15.82 0.81 -6.47
N VAL A 116 -15.12 1.83 -5.96
CA VAL A 116 -13.91 2.35 -6.60
C VAL A 116 -12.79 1.32 -6.59
N PHE A 117 -12.66 0.57 -5.50
CA PHE A 117 -11.70 -0.52 -5.40
C PHE A 117 -12.01 -1.62 -6.41
N ASP A 118 -13.25 -2.11 -6.46
CA ASP A 118 -13.67 -3.18 -7.35
C ASP A 118 -13.50 -2.79 -8.83
N TRP A 119 -13.88 -1.55 -9.19
CA TRP A 119 -13.61 -0.99 -10.51
C TRP A 119 -12.11 -0.97 -10.83
N ALA A 120 -11.28 -0.51 -9.89
CA ALA A 120 -9.84 -0.41 -10.11
C ALA A 120 -9.17 -1.79 -10.25
N ILE A 121 -9.67 -2.81 -9.56
CA ILE A 121 -9.22 -4.20 -9.73
C ILE A 121 -9.55 -4.69 -11.14
N GLN A 122 -10.77 -4.47 -11.62
CA GLN A 122 -11.17 -4.87 -12.97
C GLN A 122 -10.32 -4.18 -14.04
N GLU A 123 -10.25 -2.86 -13.99
CA GLU A 123 -9.52 -2.03 -14.95
C GLU A 123 -8.00 -2.35 -14.95
N ALA A 124 -7.41 -2.61 -13.78
CA ALA A 124 -6.00 -3.00 -13.69
C ALA A 124 -5.73 -4.42 -14.22
N SER A 125 -6.72 -5.31 -14.15
CA SER A 125 -6.62 -6.68 -14.64
C SER A 125 -6.74 -6.76 -16.16
N GLU A 126 -7.56 -5.91 -16.78
CA GLU A 126 -7.73 -5.84 -18.23
C GLU A 126 -6.51 -5.20 -18.95
N LYS A 127 -5.72 -4.40 -18.23
CA LYS A 127 -4.50 -3.74 -18.76
C LYS A 127 -3.22 -4.59 -18.64
N LYS A 128 -3.29 -5.76 -18.01
CA LYS A 128 -2.19 -6.72 -17.91
C LYS A 128 -2.35 -7.83 -18.94
#